data_AF-A0AA92K6A7-F1
#
_entry.id   AF-A0AA92K6A7-F1
#
_cell.length_a   1.000
_cell.length_b   1.000
_cell.length_c   1.000
_cell.angle_alpha   90.00
_cell.angle_beta   90.00
_cell.angle_gamma   90.00
#
_symmetry.space_group_name_H-M   'P 1'
#
loop_
_entity.id
_entity.type
_entity.pdbx_description
1 polymer ?
#
loop_
_entity_poly.entity_id
_entity_poly.type
_entity_poly.pdbx_seq_one_letter_code
_entity_poly.pdbx_strand_id
1 'polypeptide(L)'
;MKRLQDVPNWAIFRCHATFRFLYYLQAMMDDIVGATKASQWEVAVHNLREAVLLAVSIQKMPESSNVVPDVNESFKWHLGSYNPCGDHKLEALSQAVNVAAKSPSQRTVDAAMSQLKNYVRETELLLGYNHEIPELRSAKGTSMLLRLLRETDQFSQSIGLPSAVPAEWLTKEKK
;
A
#
# COMPACT_ATOMS: atom_id res chain seq x y z
N MET A 1 19.18 18.60 -22.08
CA MET A 1 18.29 19.38 -21.19
C MET A 1 16.83 19.11 -21.57
N LYS A 2 16.12 18.27 -20.81
CA LYS A 2 14.66 18.13 -20.97
C LYS A 2 13.96 19.29 -20.25
N ARG A 3 12.92 19.82 -20.90
CA ARG A 3 12.29 21.11 -20.59
C ARG A 3 11.43 21.01 -19.32
N LEU A 4 11.40 22.09 -18.55
CA LEU A 4 10.54 22.34 -17.38
C LEU A 4 9.02 22.11 -17.59
N GLN A 5 8.58 21.75 -18.80
CA GLN A 5 7.18 21.46 -19.14
C GLN A 5 6.69 20.08 -18.68
N ASP A 6 7.59 19.15 -18.34
CA ASP A 6 7.23 17.79 -17.90
C ASP A 6 6.99 17.67 -16.37
N VAL A 7 7.34 18.70 -15.59
CA VAL A 7 7.27 18.68 -14.12
C VAL A 7 5.86 18.42 -13.58
N PRO A 8 4.76 19.02 -14.12
CA PRO A 8 3.41 18.74 -13.67
C PRO A 8 3.00 17.29 -13.93
N ASN A 9 3.37 16.74 -15.09
CA ASN A 9 3.05 15.36 -15.48
C ASN A 9 3.79 14.33 -14.61
N TRP A 10 5.05 14.62 -14.25
CA TRP A 10 5.83 13.79 -13.34
C TRP A 10 5.32 13.83 -11.90
N ALA A 11 4.90 14.99 -11.41
CA ALA A 11 4.28 15.10 -10.09
C ALA A 11 2.97 14.31 -10.03
N ILE A 12 2.10 14.43 -11.04
CA ILE A 12 0.83 13.69 -11.13
C ILE A 12 1.09 12.17 -11.23
N PHE A 13 2.04 11.73 -12.06
CA PHE A 13 2.42 10.32 -12.18
C PHE A 13 2.94 9.77 -10.84
N ARG A 14 3.77 10.52 -10.13
CA ARG A 14 4.28 10.13 -8.81
C ARG A 14 3.16 10.04 -7.78
N CYS A 15 2.28 11.04 -7.67
CA CYS A 15 1.12 11.00 -6.78
C CYS A 15 0.23 9.78 -7.04
N HIS A 16 -0.07 9.49 -8.32
CA HIS A 16 -0.90 8.34 -8.68
C HIS A 16 -0.18 6.99 -8.47
N ALA A 17 1.11 6.89 -8.78
CA ALA A 17 1.90 5.68 -8.53
C ALA A 17 2.04 5.41 -7.02
N THR A 18 2.37 6.43 -6.23
CA THR A 18 2.44 6.33 -4.76
C THR A 18 1.10 5.91 -4.18
N PHE A 19 -0.02 6.48 -4.65
CA PHE A 19 -1.35 6.04 -4.22
C PHE A 19 -1.61 4.56 -4.55
N ARG A 20 -1.24 4.10 -5.75
CA ARG A 20 -1.34 2.66 -6.10
C ARG A 20 -0.47 1.78 -5.21
N PHE A 21 0.74 2.21 -4.87
CA PHE A 21 1.60 1.44 -3.97
C PHE A 21 1.03 1.36 -2.55
N LEU A 22 0.45 2.44 -2.04
CA LEU A 22 -0.29 2.42 -0.77
C LEU A 22 -1.51 1.48 -0.84
N TYR A 23 -2.22 1.46 -1.97
CA TYR A 23 -3.32 0.53 -2.19
C TYR A 23 -2.84 -0.93 -2.15
N TYR A 24 -1.73 -1.26 -2.82
CA TYR A 24 -1.13 -2.60 -2.76
C TYR A 24 -0.68 -2.97 -1.35
N LEU A 25 -0.13 -2.02 -0.61
CA LEU A 25 0.31 -2.21 0.77
C LEU A 25 -0.86 -2.54 1.71
N GLN A 26 -1.97 -1.80 1.59
CA GLN A 26 -3.22 -2.09 2.31
C GLN A 26 -3.77 -3.48 1.94
N ALA A 27 -3.76 -3.84 0.66
CA ALA A 27 -4.19 -5.16 0.21
C ALA A 27 -3.32 -6.30 0.78
N MET A 28 -1.99 -6.13 0.84
CA MET A 28 -1.09 -7.09 1.47
C MET A 28 -1.37 -7.22 2.96
N MET A 29 -1.67 -6.11 3.65
CA MET A 29 -2.05 -6.15 5.06
C MET A 29 -3.33 -6.97 5.29
N ASP A 30 -4.34 -6.81 4.44
CA ASP A 30 -5.54 -7.65 4.50
C ASP A 30 -5.23 -9.13 4.24
N ASP A 31 -4.34 -9.43 3.29
CA ASP A 31 -3.92 -10.81 2.97
C ASP A 31 -3.15 -11.44 4.15
N ILE A 32 -2.35 -10.66 4.90
CA ILE A 32 -1.68 -11.12 6.13
C ILE A 32 -2.73 -11.51 7.18
N VAL A 33 -3.77 -10.68 7.38
CA VAL A 33 -4.86 -10.99 8.32
C VAL A 33 -5.62 -12.24 7.89
N GLY A 34 -5.92 -12.38 6.60
CA GLY A 34 -6.59 -13.54 6.04
C GLY A 34 -5.79 -14.83 6.23
N ALA A 35 -4.51 -14.81 5.84
CA ALA A 35 -3.60 -15.94 5.98
C ALA A 35 -3.42 -16.35 7.44
N THR A 36 -3.26 -15.37 8.34
CA THR A 36 -3.17 -15.58 9.79
C THR A 36 -4.41 -16.27 10.36
N LYS A 37 -5.63 -15.82 10.01
CA LYS A 37 -6.88 -16.46 10.41
C LYS A 37 -7.01 -17.89 9.88
N ALA A 38 -6.49 -18.15 8.69
CA ALA A 38 -6.47 -19.47 8.07
C ALA A 38 -5.30 -20.36 8.56
N SER A 39 -4.48 -19.88 9.50
CA SER A 39 -3.25 -20.56 9.97
C SER A 39 -2.26 -20.88 8.83
N GLN A 40 -2.28 -20.12 7.74
CA GLN A 40 -1.35 -20.22 6.61
C GLN A 40 -0.10 -19.38 6.88
N TRP A 41 0.74 -19.88 7.78
CA TRP A 41 1.80 -19.07 8.36
C TRP A 41 2.91 -18.68 7.39
N GLU A 42 3.31 -19.56 6.47
CA GLU A 42 4.34 -19.20 5.48
C GLU A 42 3.85 -18.06 4.56
N VAL A 43 2.56 -18.09 4.20
CA VAL A 43 1.91 -17.05 3.39
C VAL A 43 1.88 -15.72 4.15
N ALA A 44 1.48 -15.76 5.43
CA ALA A 44 1.46 -14.56 6.27
C ALA A 44 2.85 -13.93 6.42
N VAL A 45 3.89 -14.75 6.64
CA VAL A 45 5.29 -14.29 6.76
C VAL A 45 5.82 -13.76 5.41
N HIS A 46 5.49 -14.41 4.31
CA HIS A 46 5.87 -13.93 2.97
C HIS A 46 5.26 -12.55 2.70
N ASN A 47 3.95 -12.40 2.90
CA ASN A 47 3.26 -11.12 2.71
C ASN A 47 3.76 -10.04 3.68
N LEU A 48 4.12 -10.39 4.92
CA LEU A 48 4.78 -9.46 5.85
C LEU A 48 6.08 -8.90 5.28
N ARG A 49 6.93 -9.74 4.70
CA ARG A 49 8.21 -9.30 4.09
C ARG A 49 7.97 -8.39 2.89
N GLU A 50 7.07 -8.78 2.00
CA GLU A 50 6.71 -7.96 0.82
C GLU A 50 6.15 -6.60 1.24
N ALA A 51 5.27 -6.57 2.25
CA ALA A 51 4.71 -5.33 2.77
C ALA A 51 5.77 -4.40 3.37
N VAL A 52 6.76 -4.95 4.11
CA VAL A 52 7.89 -4.16 4.62
C VAL A 52 8.69 -3.56 3.47
N LEU A 53 9.07 -4.36 2.47
CA LEU A 53 9.84 -3.88 1.32
C LEU A 53 9.10 -2.78 0.56
N LEU A 54 7.80 -2.94 0.38
CA LEU A 54 6.96 -1.95 -0.29
C LEU A 54 6.83 -0.65 0.53
N ALA A 55 6.62 -0.75 1.85
CA ALA A 55 6.52 0.42 2.72
C ALA A 55 7.82 1.24 2.73
N VAL A 56 8.98 0.57 2.86
CA VAL A 56 10.30 1.22 2.78
C VAL A 56 10.49 1.89 1.43
N SER A 57 10.10 1.22 0.35
CA SER A 57 10.22 1.76 -1.00
C SER A 57 9.42 3.06 -1.15
N ILE A 58 8.19 3.11 -0.63
CA ILE A 58 7.34 4.31 -0.66
C ILE A 58 7.96 5.44 0.17
N GLN A 59 8.39 5.16 1.40
CA GLN A 59 8.93 6.17 2.31
C GLN A 59 10.22 6.81 1.79
N LYS A 60 10.98 6.09 0.96
CA LYS A 60 12.23 6.55 0.35
C LYS A 60 12.07 7.18 -1.03
N MET A 61 10.89 7.14 -1.64
CA MET A 61 10.63 7.85 -2.91
C MET A 61 10.98 9.35 -2.86
N PRO A 62 10.68 10.12 -1.78
CA PRO A 62 11.05 11.53 -1.71
C PRO A 62 12.57 11.78 -1.78
N GLU A 63 13.40 10.88 -1.25
CA GLU A 63 14.87 11.01 -1.28
C GLU A 63 15.43 10.77 -2.70
N SER A 64 14.70 10.03 -3.54
CA SER A 64 15.02 9.82 -4.96
C SER A 64 14.50 10.94 -5.88
N SER A 65 13.86 11.98 -5.32
CA SER A 65 13.03 12.93 -6.09
C SER A 65 13.79 13.87 -7.00
N ASN A 66 15.08 14.12 -6.74
CA ASN A 66 15.96 14.94 -7.59
C ASN A 66 16.49 14.20 -8.82
N VAL A 67 16.15 12.93 -8.99
CA VAL A 67 16.62 12.12 -10.10
C VAL A 67 15.49 11.96 -11.12
N VAL A 68 15.67 12.55 -12.30
CA VAL A 68 14.93 12.14 -13.49
C VAL A 68 15.64 10.88 -13.98
N PRO A 69 15.00 9.69 -13.94
CA PRO A 69 15.65 8.48 -14.43
C PRO A 69 16.05 8.69 -15.88
N ASP A 70 17.36 8.70 -16.16
CA ASP A 70 17.85 8.59 -17.52
C ASP A 70 17.57 7.16 -17.95
N VAL A 71 16.70 7.01 -18.95
CA VAL A 71 16.25 5.69 -19.46
C VAL A 71 17.41 4.88 -20.03
N ASN A 72 18.56 5.53 -20.27
CA ASN A 72 19.80 4.91 -20.75
C ASN A 72 20.79 4.57 -19.62
N GLU A 73 20.58 5.03 -18.39
CA GLU A 73 21.43 4.64 -17.26
C GLU A 73 20.89 3.37 -16.61
N SER A 74 21.79 2.41 -16.40
CA SER A 74 21.47 1.22 -15.62
C SER A 74 20.94 1.65 -14.24
N PHE A 75 19.81 1.08 -13.84
CA PHE A 75 19.01 1.31 -12.62
C PHE A 75 19.76 1.08 -11.28
N LYS A 76 21.10 1.12 -11.27
CA LYS A 76 21.99 0.73 -10.17
C LYS A 76 22.13 1.79 -9.08
N TRP A 77 21.85 3.06 -9.37
CA TRP A 77 22.12 4.18 -8.43
C TRP A 77 20.86 4.83 -7.83
N HIS A 78 19.67 4.37 -8.24
CA HIS A 78 18.40 5.08 -7.97
C HIS A 78 17.60 4.51 -6.79
N LEU A 79 17.99 3.34 -6.30
CA LEU A 79 17.68 2.93 -4.93
C LEU A 79 18.64 3.72 -4.05
N GLY A 80 18.22 4.92 -3.66
CA GLY A 80 19.03 5.85 -2.86
C GLY A 80 19.83 5.11 -1.80
N SER A 81 21.11 5.47 -1.68
CA SER A 81 22.08 4.86 -0.78
C SER A 81 21.41 4.48 0.54
N TYR A 82 21.14 3.18 0.73
CA TYR A 82 20.57 2.68 1.96
C TYR A 82 21.54 3.04 3.08
N ASN A 83 21.18 4.01 3.91
CA ASN A 83 21.86 4.26 5.16
C ASN A 83 21.11 3.49 6.25
N PRO A 84 21.53 2.26 6.60
CA PRO A 84 20.90 1.48 7.67
C PRO A 84 20.94 2.20 9.01
N CYS A 85 21.88 3.13 9.20
CA CYS A 85 22.04 3.87 10.44
C CYS A 85 20.97 4.98 10.52
N GLY A 86 19.87 4.71 11.23
CA GLY A 86 18.99 5.77 11.75
C GLY A 86 17.50 5.43 11.84
N ASP A 87 17.01 4.41 11.14
CA ASP A 87 15.59 4.05 11.15
C ASP A 87 15.30 2.95 12.19
N HIS A 88 15.28 3.35 13.46
CA HIS A 88 14.96 2.47 14.60
C HIS A 88 13.59 1.77 14.48
N LYS A 89 12.65 2.35 13.71
CA LYS A 89 11.32 1.76 13.51
C LYS A 89 11.37 0.66 12.48
N LEU A 90 12.08 0.88 11.37
CA LEU A 90 12.34 -0.17 10.39
C LEU A 90 13.16 -1.31 11.00
N GLU A 91 14.12 -1.00 11.87
CA GLU A 91 14.89 -2.02 12.58
C GLU A 91 13.98 -2.86 13.50
N ALA A 92 13.15 -2.22 14.32
CA ALA A 92 12.18 -2.90 15.18
C ALA A 92 11.18 -3.75 14.38
N LEU A 93 10.67 -3.23 13.26
CA LEU A 93 9.79 -3.95 12.34
C LEU A 93 10.49 -5.16 11.71
N SER A 94 11.71 -4.97 11.22
CA SER A 94 12.54 -6.04 10.65
C SER A 94 12.81 -7.14 11.67
N GLN A 95 13.10 -6.76 12.92
CA GLN A 95 13.28 -7.70 14.03
C GLN A 95 11.99 -8.49 14.30
N ALA A 96 10.83 -7.82 14.35
CA ALA A 96 9.55 -8.48 14.56
C ALA A 96 9.20 -9.46 13.43
N VAL A 97 9.42 -9.08 12.17
CA VAL A 97 9.24 -9.98 11.01
C VAL A 97 10.19 -11.17 11.06
N ASN A 98 11.45 -10.97 11.46
CA ASN A 98 12.41 -12.05 11.63
C ASN A 98 12.00 -13.03 12.74
N VAL A 99 11.42 -12.54 13.83
CA VAL A 99 10.85 -13.40 14.89
C VAL A 99 9.67 -14.21 14.35
N ALA A 100 8.73 -13.57 13.63
CA ALA A 100 7.60 -14.24 13.00
C ALA A 100 8.04 -15.30 11.98
N ALA A 101 9.12 -15.05 11.23
CA ALA A 101 9.65 -16.00 10.26
C ALA A 101 10.32 -17.23 10.89
N LYS A 102 10.99 -17.06 12.04
CA LYS A 102 11.67 -18.17 12.75
C LYS A 102 10.70 -19.04 13.52
N SER A 103 9.65 -18.45 14.09
CA SER A 103 8.64 -19.14 14.88
C SER A 103 7.26 -18.55 14.59
N PRO A 104 6.65 -18.97 13.47
CA PRO A 104 5.35 -18.45 13.07
C PRO A 104 4.24 -18.85 14.05
N SER A 105 3.50 -17.86 14.51
CA SER A 105 2.32 -18.02 15.37
C SER A 105 1.45 -16.77 15.26
N GLN A 106 0.19 -16.87 15.68
CA GLN A 106 -0.71 -15.71 15.78
C GLN A 106 -0.03 -14.54 16.51
N ARG A 107 0.58 -14.80 17.66
CA ARG A 107 1.23 -13.78 18.50
C ARG A 107 2.40 -13.09 17.79
N THR A 108 3.26 -13.85 17.11
CA THR A 108 4.46 -13.29 16.47
C THR A 108 4.10 -12.53 15.19
N VAL A 109 3.11 -13.02 14.43
CA VAL A 109 2.58 -12.32 13.26
C VAL A 109 1.83 -11.05 13.65
N ASP A 110 1.00 -11.08 14.70
CA ASP A 110 0.29 -9.89 15.19
C ASP A 110 1.25 -8.80 15.68
N ALA A 111 2.34 -9.20 16.36
CA ALA A 111 3.38 -8.27 16.79
C ALA A 111 4.06 -7.59 15.60
N ALA A 112 4.44 -8.36 14.57
CA ALA A 112 5.01 -7.82 13.33
C ALA A 112 4.01 -6.92 12.59
N MET A 113 2.75 -7.33 12.51
CA MET A 113 1.67 -6.59 11.88
C MET A 113 1.40 -5.26 12.60
N SER A 114 1.46 -5.22 13.93
CA SER A 114 1.32 -3.98 14.70
C SER A 114 2.46 -3.00 14.40
N GLN A 115 3.70 -3.48 14.27
CA GLN A 115 4.84 -2.65 13.86
C GLN A 115 4.67 -2.15 12.42
N LEU A 116 4.22 -3.02 11.51
CA LEU A 116 3.97 -2.66 10.12
C LEU A 116 2.91 -1.57 10.03
N LYS A 117 1.76 -1.71 10.71
CA LYS A 117 0.70 -0.68 10.73
C LYS A 117 1.21 0.68 11.18
N ASN A 118 2.05 0.72 12.22
CA ASN A 118 2.66 1.97 12.69
C ASN A 118 3.57 2.58 11.60
N TYR A 119 4.41 1.76 10.97
CA TYR A 119 5.31 2.21 9.90
C TYR A 119 4.55 2.69 8.66
N VAL A 120 3.49 1.99 8.27
CA VAL A 120 2.58 2.40 7.18
C VAL A 120 1.89 3.72 7.53
N ARG A 121 1.40 3.89 8.76
CA ARG A 121 0.76 5.14 9.18
C ARG A 121 1.70 6.33 9.10
N GLU A 122 2.96 6.16 9.46
CA GLU A 122 3.98 7.20 9.31
C GLU A 122 4.26 7.52 7.85
N THR A 123 4.29 6.49 7.00
CA THR A 123 4.43 6.64 5.56
C THR A 123 3.25 7.45 4.97
N GLU A 124 2.03 7.14 5.38
CA GLU A 124 0.82 7.90 4.98
C GLU A 124 0.89 9.37 5.43
N LEU A 125 1.29 9.63 6.68
CA LEU A 125 1.45 10.99 7.20
C LEU A 125 2.52 11.78 6.46
N LEU A 126 3.67 11.16 6.15
CA LEU A 126 4.73 11.78 5.35
C LEU A 126 4.26 12.20 3.95
N LEU A 127 3.28 11.49 3.41
CA LEU A 127 2.69 11.77 2.11
C LEU A 127 1.48 12.72 2.18
N GLY A 128 1.14 13.22 3.37
CA GLY A 128 0.06 14.19 3.59
C GLY A 128 -1.33 13.56 3.81
N TYR A 129 -1.44 12.25 4.01
CA TYR A 129 -2.70 11.59 4.31
C TYR A 129 -3.02 11.67 5.82
N ASN A 130 -3.81 12.67 6.19
CA ASN A 130 -4.23 12.91 7.58
C ASN A 130 -5.17 11.83 8.14
N HIS A 131 -5.74 10.99 7.29
CA HIS A 131 -6.55 9.83 7.65
C HIS A 131 -5.92 8.57 7.08
N GLU A 132 -6.15 7.43 7.73
CA GLU A 132 -5.74 6.12 7.21
C GLU A 132 -6.40 5.84 5.87
N ILE A 133 -5.65 5.25 4.94
CA ILE A 133 -6.24 4.81 3.67
C ILE A 133 -7.19 3.65 3.99
N PRO A 134 -8.43 3.66 3.45
CA PRO A 134 -9.43 2.68 3.82
C PRO A 134 -8.98 1.25 3.53
N GLU A 135 -9.26 0.34 4.46
CA GLU A 135 -9.13 -1.10 4.25
C GLU A 135 -9.93 -1.52 3.01
N LEU A 136 -9.29 -2.29 2.16
CA LEU A 136 -9.79 -2.58 0.83
C LEU A 136 -10.52 -3.92 0.89
N ARG A 137 -9.85 -4.99 1.32
CA ARG A 137 -10.35 -6.36 1.24
C ARG A 137 -10.97 -6.84 2.56
N SER A 138 -11.05 -6.01 3.60
CA SER A 138 -11.65 -6.42 4.86
C SER A 138 -13.16 -6.69 4.74
N ALA A 139 -13.61 -7.74 5.42
CA ALA A 139 -14.92 -8.37 5.24
C ALA A 139 -16.14 -7.55 5.73
N LYS A 140 -16.02 -6.24 5.93
CA LYS A 140 -17.16 -5.36 6.29
C LYS A 140 -18.01 -4.96 5.05
N GLY A 141 -18.23 -5.89 4.12
CA GLY A 141 -19.20 -5.76 3.02
C GLY A 141 -18.77 -6.44 1.71
N THR A 142 -19.77 -6.89 0.93
CA THR A 142 -19.64 -7.49 -0.42
C THR A 142 -18.56 -6.81 -1.27
N SER A 143 -17.52 -7.56 -1.65
CA SER A 143 -16.43 -7.26 -2.59
C SER A 143 -16.05 -5.77 -2.74
N MET A 144 -14.83 -5.45 -2.35
CA MET A 144 -14.15 -4.15 -2.52
C MET A 144 -14.43 -3.46 -3.87
N LEU A 145 -14.38 -4.25 -4.95
CA LEU A 145 -14.63 -3.79 -6.32
C LEU A 145 -16.10 -3.38 -6.52
N LEU A 146 -17.05 -4.14 -5.97
CA LEU A 146 -18.47 -3.79 -6.02
C LEU A 146 -18.78 -2.54 -5.20
N ARG A 147 -18.14 -2.34 -4.05
CA ARG A 147 -18.26 -1.08 -3.29
C ARG A 147 -17.74 0.11 -4.09
N LEU A 148 -16.53 0.01 -4.65
CA LEU A 148 -15.91 1.07 -5.44
C LEU A 148 -16.74 1.43 -6.68
N LEU A 149 -17.28 0.42 -7.37
CA LEU A 149 -18.17 0.60 -8.51
C LEU A 149 -19.46 1.32 -8.09
N ARG A 150 -20.07 0.93 -6.96
CA ARG A 150 -21.28 1.58 -6.44
C ARG A 150 -21.04 3.04 -6.07
N GLU A 151 -19.94 3.36 -5.41
CA GLU A 151 -19.61 4.73 -5.00
C GLU A 151 -19.31 5.64 -6.21
N THR A 152 -18.58 5.12 -7.21
CA THR A 152 -18.26 5.85 -8.45
C THR A 152 -19.50 6.09 -9.31
N ASP A 153 -20.39 5.09 -9.36
CA ASP A 153 -21.67 5.19 -10.07
C ASP A 153 -22.58 6.26 -9.44
N GLN A 154 -22.68 6.27 -8.11
CA GLN A 154 -23.44 7.29 -7.37
C GLN A 154 -22.92 8.71 -7.65
N PHE A 155 -21.60 8.91 -7.65
CA PHE A 155 -21.00 10.19 -8.01
C PHE A 155 -21.33 10.59 -9.45
N SER A 156 -21.21 9.68 -10.41
CA SER A 156 -21.49 9.94 -11.83
C SER A 156 -22.95 10.36 -12.05
N GLN A 157 -23.89 9.67 -11.41
CA GLN A 157 -25.32 10.02 -11.47
C GLN A 157 -25.59 11.40 -10.86
N SER A 158 -24.88 11.78 -9.79
CA SER A 158 -25.06 13.09 -9.14
C SER A 158 -24.71 14.30 -10.02
N ILE A 159 -23.92 14.09 -11.07
CA ILE A 159 -23.54 15.11 -12.06
C ILE A 159 -24.27 14.93 -13.41
N GLY A 160 -25.31 14.08 -13.45
CA GLY A 160 -26.16 13.87 -14.62
C GLY A 160 -25.59 12.89 -15.66
N LEU A 161 -24.55 12.13 -15.32
CA LEU A 161 -24.04 11.08 -16.20
C LEU A 161 -24.84 9.77 -16.00
N PRO A 162 -25.06 9.00 -17.08
CA PRO A 162 -25.73 7.71 -16.99
C PRO A 162 -24.90 6.70 -16.18
N SER A 163 -25.59 5.78 -15.50
CA SER A 163 -24.95 4.68 -14.78
C SER A 163 -24.13 3.79 -15.72
N ALA A 164 -22.90 3.49 -15.34
CA ALA A 164 -22.00 2.60 -16.09
C ALA A 164 -21.93 1.20 -15.47
N VAL A 165 -22.61 0.98 -14.34
CA VAL A 165 -22.60 -0.28 -13.60
C VAL A 165 -23.88 -1.07 -13.88
N PRO A 166 -23.80 -2.36 -14.25
CA PRO A 166 -24.98 -3.20 -14.43
C PRO A 166 -25.87 -3.20 -13.18
N ALA A 167 -27.19 -3.05 -13.36
CA ALA A 167 -28.13 -2.92 -12.24
C ALA A 167 -28.09 -4.14 -11.29
N GLU A 168 -27.80 -5.33 -11.79
CA GLU A 168 -27.66 -6.56 -11.00
C GLU A 168 -26.51 -6.50 -9.98
N TRP A 169 -25.53 -5.61 -10.20
CA TRP A 169 -24.38 -5.45 -9.31
C TRP A 169 -24.65 -4.42 -8.21
N LEU A 170 -25.70 -3.62 -8.36
CA LEU A 170 -26.12 -2.59 -7.40
C LEU A 170 -27.11 -3.12 -6.36
N THR A 171 -27.68 -4.32 -6.57
CA THR A 171 -28.56 -4.95 -5.58
C THR A 171 -27.79 -5.29 -4.30
N LYS A 172 -28.24 -4.71 -3.18
CA LYS A 172 -27.82 -5.13 -1.84
C LYS A 172 -28.41 -6.53 -1.61
N GLU A 173 -27.64 -7.59 -1.88
CA GLU A 173 -28.01 -8.90 -1.37
C GLU A 173 -28.03 -8.84 0.16
N LYS A 174 -29.24 -8.81 0.73
CA LYS A 174 -29.49 -9.25 2.09
C LYS A 174 -29.64 -10.77 2.03
N LYS A 175 -28.64 -11.50 2.51
CA LYS A 175 -28.82 -12.77 3.21
C LYS A 175 -27.81 -12.84 4.35
#